data_AF-A0A953W9Z1-F1
#
_entry.id   AF-A0A953W9Z1-F1
#
_cell.length_a   1.000
_cell.length_b   1.000
_cell.length_c   1.000
_cell.angle_alpha   90.00
_cell.angle_beta   90.00
_cell.angle_gamma   90.00
#
_symmetry.space_group_name_H-M   'P 1'
#
loop_
_entity.id
_entity.type
_entity.pdbx_description
1 polymer ?
#
loop_
_entity_poly.entity_id
_entity_poly.type
_entity_poly.pdbx_seq_one_letter_code
_entity_poly.pdbx_strand_id
1 'polypeptide(L)'
;MASSDDEIPEKHPAPEKGTAKETAHFFDAKESGFRGANEDEDALSIRLIYLEEEHRDLDDAIRALSESPGRDGLNLARMKKRKLALKDAIQALKDQLTPDIIA
;
A
#
# COMPACT_ATOMS: atom_id res chain seq x y z
N MET A 1 37.00 -32.64 27.96
CA MET A 1 36.06 -33.71 28.36
C MET A 1 34.89 -32.98 29.02
N ALA A 2 33.66 -32.94 28.52
CA ALA A 2 32.98 -33.72 27.50
C ALA A 2 32.14 -32.82 26.58
N SER A 3 31.91 -33.27 25.34
CA SER A 3 30.82 -32.83 24.48
C SER A 3 29.48 -33.16 25.14
N SER A 4 28.51 -32.27 25.01
CA SER A 4 27.08 -32.55 25.10
C SER A 4 26.37 -31.36 24.47
N ASP A 5 25.76 -31.52 23.31
CA ASP A 5 24.39 -32.02 23.09
C ASP A 5 23.60 -30.78 22.64
N ASP A 6 23.32 -30.66 21.36
CA ASP A 6 22.11 -31.21 20.75
C ASP A 6 20.87 -30.40 21.19
N GLU A 7 20.52 -29.40 20.38
CA GLU A 7 19.15 -29.20 19.88
C GLU A 7 19.08 -27.91 19.06
N ILE A 8 19.01 -28.09 17.74
CA ILE A 8 18.35 -27.12 16.87
C ILE A 8 16.86 -27.48 16.94
N PRO A 9 15.97 -26.67 17.54
CA PRO A 9 14.56 -26.80 17.25
C PRO A 9 14.26 -26.04 15.96
N GLU A 10 14.38 -26.75 14.84
CA GLU A 10 13.61 -26.41 13.64
C GLU A 10 12.12 -26.45 14.00
N LYS A 11 11.44 -25.30 13.98
CA LYS A 11 10.05 -25.26 13.52
C LYS A 11 9.63 -23.87 13.11
N HIS A 12 9.85 -23.55 11.82
CA HIS A 12 8.89 -22.72 11.12
C HIS A 12 7.53 -23.42 11.21
N PRO A 13 6.45 -22.76 11.66
CA PRO A 13 5.13 -23.33 11.53
C PRO A 13 4.82 -23.45 10.03
N ALA A 14 4.58 -24.68 9.58
CA ALA A 14 4.02 -24.95 8.28
C ALA A 14 2.67 -24.20 8.13
N PRO A 15 2.36 -23.62 6.96
CA PRO A 15 1.00 -23.20 6.68
C PRO A 15 0.12 -24.47 6.56
N GLU A 16 -0.74 -24.67 7.57
CA GLU A 16 -1.76 -25.70 7.51
C GLU A 16 -2.72 -25.41 6.36
N LYS A 17 -2.84 -26.40 5.47
CA LYS A 17 -3.80 -26.41 4.37
C LYS A 17 -5.20 -26.48 4.98
N GLY A 18 -5.86 -25.33 5.06
CA GLY A 18 -7.29 -25.22 5.30
C GLY A 18 -8.06 -25.72 4.09
N THR A 19 -8.81 -26.80 4.31
CA THR A 19 -9.61 -27.57 3.38
C THR A 19 -10.66 -26.76 2.63
N ALA A 20 -10.77 -27.01 1.32
CA ALA A 20 -11.91 -26.62 0.51
C ALA A 20 -13.20 -27.31 0.98
N LYS A 21 -14.28 -26.53 1.05
CA LYS A 21 -15.70 -26.92 0.90
C LYS A 21 -16.49 -25.61 0.86
N GLU A 22 -16.78 -25.08 -0.32
CA GLU A 22 -18.04 -25.31 -1.03
C GLU A 22 -19.27 -24.94 -0.20
N THR A 23 -19.77 -23.73 -0.41
CA THR A 23 -21.18 -23.40 -0.22
C THR A 23 -21.63 -22.50 -1.38
N ALA A 24 -22.22 -23.18 -2.35
CA ALA A 24 -23.41 -22.79 -3.10
C ALA A 24 -23.41 -21.42 -3.81
N HIS A 25 -23.26 -21.54 -5.14
CA HIS A 25 -24.02 -20.76 -6.11
C HIS A 25 -25.50 -20.63 -5.69
N PHE A 26 -25.92 -19.43 -5.30
CA PHE A 26 -27.34 -19.08 -5.18
C PHE A 26 -27.67 -17.67 -5.72
N PHE A 27 -26.71 -16.90 -6.24
CA PHE A 27 -27.06 -15.56 -6.72
C PHE A 27 -27.61 -15.59 -8.15
N ASP A 28 -28.90 -15.28 -8.21
CA ASP A 28 -29.79 -15.12 -9.35
C ASP A 28 -29.15 -14.27 -10.46
N ALA A 29 -29.20 -14.80 -11.68
CA ALA A 29 -28.75 -14.14 -12.89
C ALA A 29 -29.80 -13.12 -13.34
N LYS A 30 -29.81 -11.94 -12.70
CA LYS A 30 -30.58 -10.80 -13.22
C LYS A 30 -30.00 -9.48 -12.75
N GLU A 31 -28.93 -9.04 -13.41
CA GLU A 31 -28.63 -7.64 -13.79
C GLU A 31 -27.22 -7.57 -14.37
N SER A 32 -27.15 -7.94 -15.65
CA SER A 32 -26.07 -7.53 -16.55
C SER A 32 -26.09 -6.00 -16.66
N GLY A 33 -25.34 -5.31 -15.80
CA GLY A 33 -25.23 -3.85 -15.81
C GLY A 33 -23.96 -3.25 -15.19
N PHE A 34 -23.06 -4.05 -14.61
CA PHE A 34 -21.88 -3.52 -13.92
C PHE A 34 -20.62 -4.31 -14.26
N ARG A 35 -20.08 -4.09 -15.46
CA ARG A 35 -18.78 -4.64 -15.86
C ARG A 35 -18.05 -3.58 -16.67
N GLY A 36 -17.45 -2.64 -15.95
CA GLY A 36 -16.68 -1.53 -16.52
C GLY A 36 -16.10 -0.57 -15.48
N ALA A 37 -16.74 -0.39 -14.31
CA ALA A 37 -16.25 0.55 -13.28
C ALA A 37 -15.11 -0.01 -12.41
N ASN A 38 -15.13 -1.32 -12.08
CA ASN A 38 -14.14 -1.92 -11.18
C ASN A 38 -12.69 -1.90 -11.74
N GLU A 39 -12.50 -2.02 -13.06
CA GLU A 39 -11.14 -2.01 -13.65
C GLU A 39 -10.49 -0.63 -13.52
N ASP A 40 -11.28 0.44 -13.67
CA ASP A 40 -10.84 1.81 -13.47
C ASP A 40 -10.62 2.11 -11.98
N GLU A 41 -11.49 1.64 -11.09
CA GLU A 41 -11.34 1.79 -9.64
C GLU A 41 -10.15 1.02 -9.06
N ASP A 42 -9.90 -0.21 -9.52
CA ASP A 42 -8.74 -1.01 -9.15
C ASP A 42 -7.45 -0.30 -9.60
N ALA A 43 -7.44 0.25 -10.82
CA ALA A 43 -6.31 1.02 -11.34
C ALA A 43 -6.07 2.31 -10.52
N LEU A 44 -7.13 3.04 -10.15
CA LEU A 44 -7.04 4.23 -9.30
C LEU A 44 -6.54 3.89 -7.90
N SER A 45 -6.98 2.76 -7.34
CA SER A 45 -6.55 2.26 -6.02
C SER A 45 -5.07 1.87 -6.00
N ILE A 46 -4.60 1.14 -7.02
CA ILE A 46 -3.17 0.82 -7.18
C ILE A 46 -2.34 2.10 -7.31
N ARG A 47 -2.83 3.07 -8.11
CA ARG A 47 -2.16 4.35 -8.28
C ARG A 47 -2.08 5.14 -6.97
N LEU A 48 -3.15 5.10 -6.17
CA LEU A 48 -3.20 5.74 -4.87
C LEU A 48 -2.14 5.17 -3.92
N ILE A 49 -2.04 3.84 -3.82
CA ILE A 49 -1.03 3.16 -2.98
C ILE A 49 0.38 3.59 -3.38
N TYR A 50 0.67 3.58 -4.68
CA TYR A 50 1.98 3.98 -5.19
C TYR A 50 2.32 5.44 -4.84
N LEU A 51 1.36 6.36 -4.97
CA LEU A 51 1.58 7.77 -4.62
C LEU A 51 1.75 7.97 -3.11
N GLU A 52 1.04 7.21 -2.28
CA GLU A 52 1.21 7.25 -0.82
C GLU A 52 2.59 6.75 -0.38
N GLU A 53 3.09 5.69 -1.02
CA GLU A 53 4.45 5.18 -0.82
C GLU A 53 5.50 6.23 -1.23
N GLU A 54 5.39 6.78 -2.44
CA GLU A 54 6.33 7.80 -2.93
C GLU A 54 6.28 9.08 -2.06
N HIS A 55 5.10 9.46 -1.56
CA HIS A 55 4.97 10.57 -0.62
C HIS A 55 5.67 10.29 0.72
N ARG A 56 5.60 9.05 1.23
CA ARG A 56 6.28 8.63 2.47
C ARG A 56 7.80 8.68 2.29
N ASP A 57 8.31 8.08 1.21
CA ASP A 57 9.74 8.09 0.88
C ASP A 57 10.30 9.51 0.77
N LEU A 58 9.52 10.40 0.14
CA LEU A 58 9.90 11.79 0.01
C LEU A 58 9.93 12.52 1.36
N ASP A 59 9.05 12.15 2.30
CA ASP A 59 9.06 12.71 3.65
C ASP A 59 10.29 12.26 4.46
N ASP A 60 10.63 10.98 4.37
CA ASP A 60 11.82 10.42 5.00
C ASP A 60 13.10 11.06 4.44
N ALA A 61 13.16 11.26 3.13
CA ALA A 61 14.26 11.96 2.47
C ALA A 61 14.35 13.44 2.92
N ILE A 62 13.23 14.14 3.07
CA ILE A 62 13.17 15.50 3.61
C ILE A 62 13.69 15.53 5.06
N ARG A 63 13.30 14.56 5.89
CA ARG A 63 13.77 14.47 7.29
C ARG A 63 15.27 14.27 7.36
N ALA A 64 15.79 13.29 6.62
CA ALA A 64 17.23 13.02 6.54
C ALA A 64 18.03 14.24 6.05
N LEU A 65 17.54 14.95 5.03
CA LEU A 65 18.20 16.15 4.52
C LEU A 65 18.12 17.32 5.51
N SER A 66 17.06 17.41 6.32
CA SER A 66 16.88 18.47 7.32
C SER A 66 17.84 18.33 8.52
N GLU A 67 18.18 17.08 8.86
CA GLU A 67 19.11 16.70 9.93
C GLU A 67 20.58 16.80 9.51
N SER A 68 20.86 16.82 8.19
CA SER A 68 22.23 16.90 7.67
C SER A 68 22.89 18.28 7.92
N PRO A 69 24.13 18.33 8.43
CA PRO A 69 24.90 19.55 8.62
C PRO A 69 25.42 20.08 7.28
N GLY A 70 24.56 20.83 6.58
CA GLY A 70 24.86 21.38 5.26
C GLY A 70 23.60 21.68 4.47
N ARG A 71 22.53 22.12 5.17
CA ARG A 71 21.17 22.29 4.65
C ARG A 71 21.17 23.01 3.31
N ASP A 72 21.08 22.23 2.24
CA ASP A 72 20.81 22.77 0.92
C ASP A 72 19.34 23.17 0.86
N GLY A 73 19.08 24.43 1.24
CA GLY A 73 17.74 25.00 1.32
C GLY A 73 17.00 24.95 -0.02
N LEU A 74 17.73 24.96 -1.15
CA LEU A 74 17.12 24.83 -2.47
C LEU A 74 16.64 23.40 -2.71
N ASN A 75 17.44 22.40 -2.37
CA ASN A 75 17.04 21.00 -2.46
C ASN A 75 15.87 20.68 -1.52
N LEU A 76 15.91 21.18 -0.28
CA LEU A 76 14.79 21.03 0.66
C LEU A 76 13.50 21.69 0.14
N ALA A 77 13.59 22.89 -0.43
CA ALA A 77 12.43 23.58 -1.01
C ALA A 77 11.85 22.82 -2.21
N ARG A 78 12.70 22.27 -3.08
CA ARG A 78 12.28 21.43 -4.21
C ARG A 78 11.56 20.16 -3.75
N MET A 79 12.11 19.47 -2.75
CA MET A 79 11.50 18.25 -2.19
C MET A 79 10.15 18.57 -1.53
N LYS A 80 10.06 19.63 -0.73
CA LYS A 80 8.78 20.07 -0.13
C LYS A 80 7.73 20.41 -1.19
N LYS A 81 8.12 21.07 -2.28
CA LYS A 81 7.20 21.35 -3.40
C LYS A 81 6.70 20.07 -4.06
N ARG A 82 7.59 19.08 -4.27
CA ARG A 82 7.19 17.75 -4.79
C ARG A 82 6.26 17.03 -3.81
N LYS A 83 6.53 17.09 -2.50
CA LYS A 83 5.68 16.50 -1.45
C LYS A 83 4.28 17.10 -1.48
N LEU A 84 4.18 18.41 -1.63
CA LEU A 84 2.89 19.09 -1.75
C LEU A 84 2.12 18.62 -3.00
N ALA A 85 2.78 18.54 -4.16
CA ALA A 85 2.15 18.06 -5.38
C ALA A 85 1.68 16.60 -5.28
N LEU A 86 2.46 15.72 -4.64
CA LEU A 86 2.05 14.33 -4.37
C LEU A 86 0.83 14.29 -3.44
N LYS A 87 0.82 15.10 -2.38
CA LYS A 87 -0.33 15.20 -1.47
C LYS A 87 -1.59 15.66 -2.22
N ASP A 88 -1.47 16.67 -3.07
CA ASP A 88 -2.61 17.19 -3.85
C ASP A 88 -3.13 16.13 -4.83
N ALA A 89 -2.24 15.37 -5.48
CA ALA A 89 -2.61 14.27 -6.37
C ALA A 89 -3.28 13.11 -5.61
N ILE A 90 -2.77 12.76 -4.42
CA ILE A 90 -3.39 11.76 -3.52
C ILE A 90 -4.80 12.22 -3.14
N GLN A 91 -4.99 13.49 -2.77
CA GLN A 91 -6.31 14.01 -2.42
C GLN A 91 -7.26 13.96 -3.62
N ALA A 92 -6.82 14.40 -4.81
CA ALA A 92 -7.66 14.33 -6.01
C ALA A 92 -8.07 12.88 -6.36
N LEU A 93 -7.17 11.91 -6.22
CA LEU A 93 -7.48 10.49 -6.43
C LEU A 93 -8.39 9.93 -5.34
N LYS A 94 -8.16 10.32 -4.08
CA LYS A 94 -9.07 9.96 -2.98
C LYS A 94 -10.45 10.53 -3.21
N ASP A 95 -10.57 11.79 -3.62
CA ASP A 95 -11.85 12.44 -3.93
C ASP A 95 -12.58 11.70 -5.07
N GLN A 96 -11.84 11.21 -6.06
CA GLN A 96 -12.37 10.40 -7.16
C GLN A 96 -12.82 8.99 -6.74
N LEU A 97 -12.17 8.39 -5.73
CA LEU A 97 -12.54 7.09 -5.14
C LEU A 97 -13.61 7.21 -4.04
N THR A 98 -13.65 8.32 -3.29
CA THR A 98 -14.58 8.57 -2.17
C THR A 98 -16.08 8.52 -2.46
N PRO A 99 -16.62 8.68 -3.69
CA PRO A 99 -18.02 8.35 -3.92
C PRO A 99 -18.42 6.94 -3.45
N ASP A 100 -17.50 5.96 -3.34
CA ASP A 100 -17.84 4.56 -3.00
C ASP A 100 -17.21 4.00 -1.70
N ILE A 101 -16.26 4.70 -1.05
CA ILE A 101 -15.54 4.16 0.15
C ILE A 101 -16.21 4.52 1.49
N ILE A 102 -17.23 5.39 1.49
CA ILE A 102 -17.98 5.82 2.70
C ILE A 102 -19.50 5.67 2.47
N ALA A 103 -19.95 4.49 2.03
CA ALA A 103 -21.36 4.08 1.95
C ALA A 103 -21.65 2.88 2.86
#